data_AF-A0A1V4B086-F1
#
_entry.id   AF-A0A1V4B086-F1
#
_cell.length_a   1.000
_cell.length_b   1.000
_cell.length_c   1.000
_cell.angle_alpha   90.00
_cell.angle_beta   90.00
_cell.angle_gamma   90.00
#
_symmetry.space_group_name_H-M   'P 1'
#
loop_
_entity.id
_entity.type
_entity.pdbx_description
1 polymer ?
#
loop_
_entity_poly.entity_id
_entity_poly.type
_entity_poly.pdbx_seq_one_letter_code
_entity_poly.pdbx_strand_id
1 'polypeptide(L)'
;MLILAQLTDYKNKVPQTANAKISISDSTIDLGNGSIGLGRSGRNVDYVQNIASTEDEQRSYFDVSLKNVTLSNIDDFVVAGGFKTVDFDHVEHKGRMNLSLHGGNSRKYGAENKKTGWEYGIKDLEERISRSEKDQDCERCRRWKATSDLDSNIAREFLDVTDSWIVEQDRKHLETTIQINNSNLSIDDGFLHLMAKNIRLKDSTINLNFAKNWKYDSEFPTIPKVSINGDTQLDNSHLNIRGAKIDKKFGTAAGLFFVGDLLGKNKSSVFIKTDDGYTVRTNGNSRWHGEKDKDDLKVTILNLGNSYDPEKYKNGVDITADYPELGNTGFSLAATKAKVLFENLSLTIIAPNGAPAYYSSKDLGIETKNADFSYYERPRTYKQQEANITGTTKRLNLSDKQVARLVDSLSGVQATNLSTDQSQQSAENQATLSSELALQSVENEKDVHVQVCIDGEECKNVNLGNQHSEATVNVGEIQ
;
A
#
# COMPACT_ATOMS: atom_id res chain seq x y z
N MET A 1 -15.69 -0.39 17.40
CA MET A 1 -15.05 -1.17 18.50
C MET A 1 -13.53 -1.18 18.31
N LEU A 2 -12.70 -1.32 19.35
CA LEU A 2 -11.24 -1.41 19.23
C LEU A 2 -10.75 -2.69 19.92
N ILE A 3 -9.90 -3.49 19.27
CA ILE A 3 -9.14 -4.57 19.93
C ILE A 3 -7.68 -4.15 19.94
N LEU A 4 -7.09 -4.07 21.13
CA LEU A 4 -5.71 -3.69 21.33
C LEU A 4 -5.00 -4.75 22.17
N ALA A 5 -4.12 -5.53 21.55
CA ALA A 5 -3.23 -6.46 22.26
C ALA A 5 -1.86 -5.80 22.44
N GLN A 6 -1.66 -5.14 23.58
CA GLN A 6 -0.39 -4.48 23.92
C GLN A 6 0.53 -5.38 24.74
N LEU A 7 1.76 -5.54 24.24
CA LEU A 7 2.86 -6.17 24.97
C LEU A 7 3.54 -5.15 25.89
N THR A 8 3.57 -5.42 27.18
CA THR A 8 4.15 -4.53 28.21
C THR A 8 5.59 -4.87 28.58
N ASP A 9 6.17 -5.95 28.03
CA ASP A 9 7.58 -6.28 28.30
C ASP A 9 8.52 -5.40 27.46
N TYR A 10 9.16 -4.46 28.15
CA TYR A 10 10.15 -3.53 27.62
C TYR A 10 11.60 -3.87 28.04
N LYS A 11 11.85 -5.05 28.63
CA LYS A 11 13.18 -5.39 29.14
C LYS A 11 14.14 -5.70 27.97
N ASN A 12 15.04 -4.76 27.66
CA ASN A 12 16.07 -4.91 26.62
C ASN A 12 17.49 -4.69 27.15
N LYS A 13 18.43 -5.48 26.61
CA LYS A 13 19.80 -5.05 26.25
C LYS A 13 20.30 -5.70 24.94
N VAL A 14 19.61 -6.72 24.41
CA VAL A 14 19.92 -7.46 23.17
C VAL A 14 18.57 -7.97 22.63
N PRO A 15 18.33 -8.08 21.30
CA PRO A 15 17.16 -8.78 20.78
C PRO A 15 17.16 -10.20 21.35
N GLN A 16 16.28 -10.47 22.32
CA GLN A 16 16.10 -11.82 22.81
C GLN A 16 15.37 -12.63 21.73
N THR A 17 15.50 -13.96 21.79
CA THR A 17 14.62 -14.85 21.04
C THR A 17 13.17 -14.40 21.20
N ALA A 18 12.36 -14.48 20.14
CA ALA A 18 10.95 -14.14 20.23
C ALA A 18 10.30 -15.05 21.28
N ASN A 19 9.96 -14.48 22.43
CA ASN A 19 9.27 -15.20 23.50
C ASN A 19 7.78 -14.85 23.51
N ALA A 20 7.44 -13.60 23.22
CA ALA A 20 6.04 -13.17 23.12
C ALA A 20 5.45 -13.55 21.76
N LYS A 21 4.29 -14.21 21.78
CA LYS A 21 3.54 -14.59 20.58
C LYS A 21 2.07 -14.20 20.72
N ILE A 22 1.50 -13.60 19.68
CA ILE A 22 0.07 -13.37 19.54
C ILE A 22 -0.43 -14.35 18.48
N SER A 23 -1.41 -15.20 18.82
CA SER A 23 -1.98 -16.18 17.89
C SER A 23 -3.50 -16.06 17.86
N ILE A 24 -4.06 -16.02 16.65
CA ILE A 24 -5.50 -16.04 16.39
C ILE A 24 -5.74 -17.16 15.41
N SER A 25 -6.60 -18.12 15.74
CA SER A 25 -6.86 -19.26 14.86
C SER A 25 -8.33 -19.65 14.82
N ASP A 26 -8.74 -20.23 13.69
CA ASP A 26 -10.05 -20.85 13.49
C ASP A 26 -11.21 -19.93 13.92
N SER A 27 -11.16 -18.68 13.47
CA SER A 27 -12.00 -17.60 13.99
C SER A 27 -12.62 -16.74 12.89
N THR A 28 -13.80 -16.21 13.14
CA THR A 28 -14.37 -15.10 12.37
C THR A 28 -14.43 -13.88 13.27
N ILE A 29 -13.83 -12.78 12.82
CA ILE A 29 -13.78 -11.52 13.57
C ILE A 29 -14.53 -10.47 12.76
N ASP A 30 -15.60 -9.94 13.36
CA ASP A 30 -16.35 -8.80 12.88
C ASP A 30 -16.30 -7.71 13.95
N LEU A 31 -15.86 -6.49 13.61
CA LEU A 31 -15.78 -5.38 14.57
C LEU A 31 -16.72 -4.20 14.25
N GLY A 32 -17.66 -4.36 13.32
CA GLY A 32 -18.60 -3.31 12.94
C GLY A 32 -17.88 -2.02 12.50
N ASN A 33 -16.87 -2.15 11.65
CA ASN A 33 -15.92 -1.11 11.26
C ASN A 33 -15.03 -0.62 12.42
N GLY A 34 -14.65 -1.54 13.29
CA GLY A 34 -13.66 -1.32 14.34
C GLY A 34 -12.24 -1.63 13.90
N SER A 35 -11.29 -1.42 14.80
CA SER A 35 -9.85 -1.56 14.51
C SER A 35 -9.15 -2.57 15.41
N ILE A 36 -8.12 -3.23 14.88
CA ILE A 36 -7.25 -4.18 15.57
C ILE A 36 -5.84 -3.61 15.61
N GLY A 37 -5.23 -3.55 16.79
CA GLY A 37 -3.82 -3.20 17.00
C GLY A 37 -3.08 -4.28 17.76
N LEU A 38 -2.02 -4.83 17.17
CA LEU A 38 -1.18 -5.87 17.77
C LEU A 38 0.26 -5.38 17.88
N GLY A 39 0.83 -5.44 19.09
CA GLY A 39 2.23 -5.09 19.33
C GLY A 39 2.39 -4.16 20.51
N ARG A 40 3.09 -3.02 20.35
CA ARG A 40 3.30 -2.08 21.45
C ARG A 40 3.62 -0.65 21.01
N SER A 41 3.26 0.32 21.85
CA SER A 41 3.70 1.72 21.72
C SER A 41 5.14 1.92 22.19
N GLY A 42 5.72 3.07 21.85
CA GLY A 42 7.03 3.49 22.32
C GLY A 42 7.04 3.67 23.84
N ARG A 43 8.15 3.28 24.47
CA ARG A 43 8.29 3.36 25.94
C ARG A 43 8.54 4.78 26.42
N ASN A 44 9.38 5.51 25.69
CA ASN A 44 9.85 6.81 26.11
C ASN A 44 8.79 7.87 25.76
N VAL A 45 8.31 8.59 26.77
CA VAL A 45 7.39 9.73 26.61
C VAL A 45 7.99 10.76 25.65
N ASP A 46 9.31 10.98 25.64
CA ASP A 46 9.96 11.85 24.66
C ASP A 46 9.92 11.29 23.24
N TYR A 47 9.96 9.97 23.08
CA TYR A 47 9.79 9.38 21.76
C TYR A 47 8.34 9.47 21.30
N VAL A 48 7.36 9.23 22.19
CA VAL A 48 5.93 9.22 21.86
C VAL A 48 5.37 10.64 21.70
N GLN A 49 5.70 11.56 22.61
CA GLN A 49 5.15 12.92 22.69
C GLN A 49 6.04 14.01 22.05
N ASN A 50 7.37 13.80 21.89
CA ASN A 50 8.28 14.83 21.36
C ASN A 50 8.77 14.58 19.92
N ILE A 51 9.52 15.57 19.39
CA ILE A 51 10.14 15.64 18.05
C ILE A 51 11.03 14.42 17.73
N ALA A 52 11.49 13.67 18.73
CA ALA A 52 12.46 12.58 18.56
C ALA A 52 12.03 11.60 17.44
N SER A 53 12.95 11.33 16.52
CA SER A 53 12.68 10.49 15.35
C SER A 53 13.00 9.01 15.58
N THR A 54 13.80 8.69 16.59
CA THR A 54 14.34 7.35 16.82
C THR A 54 14.32 6.99 18.30
N GLU A 55 14.15 5.70 18.60
CA GLU A 55 14.53 5.11 19.90
C GLU A 55 16.04 4.84 19.95
N ASP A 56 16.58 4.76 21.16
CA ASP A 56 18.00 4.49 21.47
C ASP A 56 18.29 3.01 21.74
N GLU A 57 17.25 2.17 21.77
CA GLU A 57 17.35 0.73 21.89
C GLU A 57 16.40 0.02 20.92
N GLN A 58 16.83 -1.15 20.44
CA GLN A 58 15.94 -2.04 19.70
C GLN A 58 14.94 -2.70 20.64
N ARG A 59 13.66 -2.68 20.29
CA ARG A 59 12.60 -3.43 20.99
C ARG A 59 12.80 -4.94 20.86
N SER A 60 12.49 -5.68 21.92
CA SER A 60 12.42 -7.14 21.90
C SER A 60 11.39 -7.64 20.89
N TYR A 61 11.72 -8.70 20.17
CA TYR A 61 10.86 -9.25 19.15
C TYR A 61 9.63 -9.97 19.73
N PHE A 62 8.54 -9.96 18.95
CA PHE A 62 7.36 -10.80 19.15
C PHE A 62 6.89 -11.36 17.80
N ASP A 63 6.13 -12.45 17.82
CA ASP A 63 5.54 -13.04 16.62
C ASP A 63 4.02 -12.89 16.62
N VAL A 64 3.42 -12.72 15.44
CA VAL A 64 1.97 -12.72 15.21
C VAL A 64 1.62 -13.81 14.22
N SER A 65 0.63 -14.63 14.54
CA SER A 65 0.14 -15.69 13.64
C SER A 65 -1.38 -15.65 13.57
N LEU A 66 -1.92 -15.56 12.36
CA LEU A 66 -3.33 -15.72 12.03
C LEU A 66 -3.48 -16.98 11.20
N LYS A 67 -4.33 -17.92 11.62
CA LYS A 67 -4.55 -19.19 10.91
C LYS A 67 -6.04 -19.50 10.74
N ASN A 68 -6.53 -19.71 9.52
CA ASN A 68 -7.95 -19.95 9.27
C ASN A 68 -8.83 -18.84 9.88
N VAL A 69 -8.55 -17.59 9.51
CA VAL A 69 -9.24 -16.42 10.08
C VAL A 69 -10.00 -15.66 9.00
N THR A 70 -11.28 -15.37 9.25
CA THR A 70 -12.07 -14.47 8.42
C THR A 70 -12.21 -13.12 9.12
N LEU A 71 -11.76 -12.04 8.48
CA LEU A 71 -11.86 -10.67 8.95
C LEU A 71 -12.96 -9.94 8.18
N SER A 72 -14.03 -9.53 8.87
CA SER A 72 -15.16 -8.78 8.30
C SER A 72 -15.33 -7.45 9.00
N ASN A 73 -15.76 -6.40 8.28
CA ASN A 73 -16.04 -5.08 8.85
C ASN A 73 -14.92 -4.57 9.77
N ILE A 74 -13.67 -4.66 9.30
CA ILE A 74 -12.48 -4.14 9.98
C ILE A 74 -12.06 -2.86 9.27
N ASP A 75 -11.83 -1.79 10.03
CA ASP A 75 -11.41 -0.49 9.51
C ASP A 75 -9.90 -0.35 9.45
N ASP A 76 -9.20 -0.70 10.53
CA ASP A 76 -7.74 -0.77 10.58
C ASP A 76 -7.29 -2.11 11.18
N PHE A 77 -6.31 -2.76 10.56
CA PHE A 77 -5.59 -3.90 11.13
C PHE A 77 -4.11 -3.55 11.15
N VAL A 78 -3.56 -3.32 12.35
CA VAL A 78 -2.23 -2.76 12.53
C VAL A 78 -1.36 -3.71 13.35
N VAL A 79 -0.20 -4.08 12.82
CA VAL A 79 0.85 -4.78 13.56
C VAL A 79 2.12 -3.96 13.51
N ALA A 80 2.57 -3.49 14.67
CA ALA A 80 3.72 -2.59 14.76
C ALA A 80 4.47 -2.71 16.08
N GLY A 81 5.64 -2.08 16.16
CA GLY A 81 6.37 -1.95 17.42
C GLY A 81 7.33 -3.10 17.73
N GLY A 82 7.88 -3.73 16.70
CA GLY A 82 9.00 -4.67 16.79
C GLY A 82 8.60 -6.14 16.71
N PHE A 83 7.77 -6.52 15.75
CA PHE A 83 7.57 -7.94 15.45
C PHE A 83 8.85 -8.53 14.82
N LYS A 84 9.03 -9.83 14.93
CA LYS A 84 9.99 -10.61 14.12
C LYS A 84 9.29 -11.29 12.97
N THR A 85 8.15 -11.92 13.23
CA THR A 85 7.34 -12.59 12.21
C THR A 85 5.88 -12.19 12.31
N VAL A 86 5.27 -11.87 11.16
CA VAL A 86 3.81 -11.86 11.00
C VAL A 86 3.46 -12.91 9.96
N ASP A 87 2.62 -13.87 10.33
CA ASP A 87 2.24 -15.00 9.48
C ASP A 87 0.72 -15.09 9.35
N PHE A 88 0.22 -14.91 8.14
CA PHE A 88 -1.18 -15.06 7.78
C PHE A 88 -1.30 -16.34 6.95
N ASP A 89 -1.99 -17.35 7.46
CA ASP A 89 -2.22 -18.62 6.77
C ASP A 89 -3.73 -18.88 6.66
N HIS A 90 -4.25 -18.98 5.44
CA HIS A 90 -5.71 -19.10 5.20
C HIS A 90 -6.51 -17.95 5.85
N VAL A 91 -6.07 -16.70 5.61
CA VAL A 91 -6.78 -15.50 6.05
C VAL A 91 -7.65 -14.97 4.92
N GLU A 92 -8.91 -14.71 5.23
CA GLU A 92 -9.88 -14.12 4.30
C GLU A 92 -10.31 -12.73 4.78
N HIS A 93 -10.39 -11.78 3.86
CA HIS A 93 -10.97 -10.47 4.14
C HIS A 93 -11.77 -9.94 2.96
N LYS A 94 -12.90 -9.30 3.25
CA LYS A 94 -13.61 -8.42 2.33
C LYS A 94 -14.08 -7.17 3.06
N GLY A 95 -13.83 -6.00 2.50
CA GLY A 95 -14.31 -4.72 3.04
C GLY A 95 -13.23 -3.65 2.98
N ARG A 96 -13.32 -2.66 3.87
CA ARG A 96 -12.53 -1.42 3.79
C ARG A 96 -11.29 -1.37 4.66
N MET A 97 -10.69 -2.52 4.97
CA MET A 97 -9.59 -2.59 5.93
C MET A 97 -8.35 -1.84 5.45
N ASN A 98 -7.80 -1.01 6.33
CA ASN A 98 -6.43 -0.51 6.26
C ASN A 98 -5.49 -1.54 6.90
N LEU A 99 -4.79 -2.34 6.11
CA LEU A 99 -3.81 -3.31 6.63
C LEU A 99 -2.43 -2.65 6.72
N SER A 100 -1.89 -2.50 7.94
CA SER A 100 -0.57 -1.91 8.18
C SER A 100 0.31 -2.86 9.00
N LEU A 101 1.27 -3.51 8.34
CA LEU A 101 2.27 -4.40 8.94
C LEU A 101 3.64 -3.72 8.89
N HIS A 102 4.02 -3.06 9.99
CA HIS A 102 5.19 -2.18 10.04
C HIS A 102 6.31 -2.74 10.95
N GLY A 103 7.30 -3.39 10.35
CA GLY A 103 8.40 -4.06 11.06
C GLY A 103 9.45 -3.12 11.67
N GLY A 104 9.51 -1.88 11.18
CA GLY A 104 10.48 -0.88 11.61
C GLY A 104 11.86 -1.06 10.97
N ASN A 105 12.69 -0.05 11.17
CA ASN A 105 14.06 0.01 10.65
C ASN A 105 15.03 0.54 11.70
N SER A 106 16.31 0.44 11.37
CA SER A 106 17.37 1.18 12.03
C SER A 106 17.99 2.16 11.05
N ARG A 107 18.63 3.22 11.57
CA ARG A 107 19.51 4.08 10.79
C ARG A 107 20.67 4.58 11.64
N LYS A 108 21.72 5.04 10.95
CA LYS A 108 22.80 5.80 11.59
C LYS A 108 22.43 7.27 11.69
N TYR A 109 22.68 7.89 12.84
CA TYR A 109 22.40 9.29 13.13
C TYR A 109 23.48 9.95 14.01
N GLY A 110 23.43 11.28 14.12
CA GLY A 110 24.35 12.10 14.92
C GLY A 110 25.64 12.48 14.17
N ALA A 111 26.50 13.28 14.81
CA ALA A 111 27.80 13.67 14.22
C ALA A 111 28.58 12.43 13.79
N GLU A 112 29.00 12.41 12.52
CA GLU A 112 29.74 11.32 11.88
C GLU A 112 28.99 9.96 11.78
N ASN A 113 27.65 9.94 11.83
CA ASN A 113 26.85 8.72 11.67
C ASN A 113 27.19 7.59 12.68
N LYS A 114 27.61 7.97 13.90
CA LYS A 114 28.11 7.02 14.91
C LYS A 114 27.03 6.34 15.75
N LYS A 115 25.84 6.93 15.90
CA LYS A 115 24.76 6.37 16.73
C LYS A 115 23.78 5.58 15.88
N THR A 116 23.34 4.42 16.36
CA THR A 116 22.24 3.66 15.73
C THR A 116 20.95 4.06 16.41
N GLY A 117 19.93 4.41 15.64
CA GLY A 117 18.59 4.72 16.12
C GLY A 117 17.57 3.83 15.46
N TRP A 118 16.49 3.52 16.18
CA TRP A 118 15.43 2.62 15.71
C TRP A 118 14.14 3.39 15.44
N GLU A 119 13.55 3.16 14.28
CA GLU A 119 12.36 3.84 13.78
C GLU A 119 11.25 2.80 13.59
N TYR A 120 10.18 2.90 14.39
CA TYR A 120 9.06 1.96 14.32
C TYR A 120 7.87 2.50 13.53
N GLY A 121 7.97 3.71 12.96
CA GLY A 121 6.91 4.42 12.21
C GLY A 121 5.75 4.84 13.11
N ILE A 122 5.02 3.85 13.62
CA ILE A 122 3.91 3.99 14.56
C ILE A 122 4.47 4.05 15.99
N LYS A 123 4.44 5.25 16.56
CA LYS A 123 4.92 5.52 17.92
C LYS A 123 3.91 5.12 18.99
N ASP A 124 2.65 5.44 18.74
CA ASP A 124 1.54 5.13 19.62
C ASP A 124 0.53 4.27 18.87
N LEU A 125 0.47 2.99 19.23
CA LEU A 125 -0.40 2.02 18.60
C LEU A 125 -1.86 2.29 18.95
N GLU A 126 -2.16 2.76 20.17
CA GLU A 126 -3.52 3.07 20.61
C GLU A 126 -4.07 4.27 19.83
N GLU A 127 -3.28 5.35 19.76
CA GLU A 127 -3.61 6.51 18.92
C GLU A 127 -3.89 6.06 17.48
N ARG A 128 -2.99 5.27 16.89
CA ARG A 128 -3.09 4.86 15.49
C ARG A 128 -4.36 4.09 15.16
N ILE A 129 -4.81 3.18 16.03
CA ILE A 129 -6.04 2.41 15.81
C ILE A 129 -7.31 3.19 16.15
N SER A 130 -7.19 4.24 16.98
CA SER A 130 -8.30 5.11 17.37
C SER A 130 -8.62 6.22 16.34
N ARG A 131 -7.80 6.34 15.28
CA ARG A 131 -7.93 7.37 14.24
C ARG A 131 -9.20 7.23 13.41
N SER A 132 -9.69 6.01 13.22
CA SER A 132 -10.91 5.76 12.44
C SER A 132 -12.08 6.65 12.92
N GLU A 133 -12.66 7.38 11.98
CA GLU A 133 -13.87 8.15 12.24
C GLU A 133 -15.09 7.24 12.24
N LYS A 134 -16.06 7.56 13.10
CA LYS A 134 -17.30 6.76 13.23
C LYS A 134 -18.20 6.92 12.01
N ASP A 135 -18.45 8.17 11.63
CA ASP A 135 -19.18 8.49 10.40
C ASP A 135 -18.17 8.79 9.30
N GLN A 136 -18.20 7.97 8.25
CA GLN A 136 -17.31 8.10 7.10
C GLN A 136 -18.08 8.30 5.79
N ASP A 137 -19.41 8.25 5.82
CA ASP A 137 -20.27 8.26 4.63
C ASP A 137 -21.03 9.59 4.46
N CYS A 138 -20.66 10.62 5.23
CA CYS A 138 -21.15 11.97 5.09
C CYS A 138 -20.34 12.84 4.10
N GLU A 139 -20.93 13.94 3.62
CA GLU A 139 -20.34 14.82 2.60
C GLU A 139 -18.97 15.39 2.98
N ARG A 140 -18.73 15.69 4.27
CA ARG A 140 -17.48 16.29 4.78
C ARG A 140 -16.69 15.35 5.69
N CYS A 141 -16.97 14.06 5.60
CA CYS A 141 -16.35 13.06 6.44
C CYS A 141 -14.90 12.81 6.04
N ARG A 142 -14.11 12.40 7.03
CA ARG A 142 -12.72 11.99 6.88
C ARG A 142 -12.62 10.51 7.19
N ARG A 143 -11.60 9.85 6.65
CA ARG A 143 -11.30 8.47 7.04
C ARG A 143 -10.71 8.41 8.44
N TRP A 144 -9.78 9.34 8.70
CA TRP A 144 -9.14 9.50 10.00
C TRP A 144 -9.41 10.88 10.61
N LYS A 145 -9.57 10.89 11.94
CA LYS A 145 -9.73 12.09 12.75
C LYS A 145 -8.61 13.07 12.48
N ALA A 146 -8.98 14.32 12.18
CA ALA A 146 -8.00 15.39 12.05
C ALA A 146 -7.41 15.74 13.42
N THR A 147 -6.11 15.50 13.59
CA THR A 147 -5.34 15.93 14.76
C THR A 147 -4.16 16.79 14.31
N SER A 148 -3.60 17.61 15.21
CA SER A 148 -2.43 18.45 14.91
C SER A 148 -1.23 17.64 14.43
N ASP A 149 -1.13 16.38 14.86
CA ASP A 149 0.04 15.53 14.62
C ASP A 149 -0.16 14.56 13.44
N LEU A 150 -1.38 14.48 12.87
CA LEU A 150 -1.74 13.50 11.85
C LEU A 150 -0.80 13.53 10.64
N ASP A 151 -0.50 14.71 10.10
CA ASP A 151 0.41 14.85 8.95
C ASP A 151 1.81 14.32 9.27
N SER A 152 2.34 14.66 10.46
CA SER A 152 3.65 14.17 10.91
C SER A 152 3.66 12.65 11.14
N ASN A 153 2.55 12.09 11.61
CA ASN A 153 2.40 10.65 11.81
C ASN A 153 2.30 9.91 10.47
N ILE A 154 1.59 10.47 9.49
CA ILE A 154 1.51 9.94 8.14
C ILE A 154 2.87 9.99 7.44
N ALA A 155 3.62 11.09 7.61
CA ALA A 155 4.98 11.18 7.08
C ALA A 155 5.88 10.06 7.64
N ARG A 156 5.80 9.77 8.94
CA ARG A 156 6.58 8.67 9.56
C ARG A 156 6.14 7.28 9.12
N GLU A 157 4.84 7.05 9.00
CA GLU A 157 4.28 5.73 8.62
C GLU A 157 4.50 5.44 7.12
N PHE A 158 4.50 6.46 6.25
CA PHE A 158 4.54 6.27 4.80
C PHE A 158 5.72 6.94 4.10
N LEU A 159 5.95 8.24 4.29
CA LEU A 159 6.98 8.99 3.55
C LEU A 159 8.40 8.48 3.89
N ASP A 160 8.70 8.33 5.18
CA ASP A 160 10.01 7.91 5.70
C ASP A 160 10.44 6.53 5.18
N VAL A 161 9.46 5.64 4.95
CA VAL A 161 9.66 4.27 4.49
C VAL A 161 9.46 4.11 2.98
N THR A 162 9.25 5.19 2.23
CA THR A 162 9.08 5.15 0.77
C THR A 162 10.07 6.10 0.08
N ASP A 163 9.65 7.33 -0.21
CA ASP A 163 10.43 8.31 -0.95
C ASP A 163 11.68 8.76 -0.18
N SER A 164 11.54 8.96 1.13
CA SER A 164 12.65 9.34 2.00
C SER A 164 13.57 8.17 2.37
N TRP A 165 13.24 6.92 2.04
CA TRP A 165 13.95 5.73 2.51
C TRP A 165 15.45 5.74 2.16
N ILE A 166 15.79 6.14 0.93
CA ILE A 166 17.15 6.13 0.37
C ILE A 166 17.88 7.47 0.60
N VAL A 167 17.25 8.46 1.24
CA VAL A 167 17.84 9.80 1.43
C VAL A 167 18.87 9.79 2.57
N GLU A 168 20.16 9.91 2.21
CA GLU A 168 21.38 10.22 3.01
C GLU A 168 21.67 9.42 4.30
N GLN A 169 20.72 8.64 4.78
CA GLN A 169 20.75 7.99 6.08
C GLN A 169 20.62 6.51 5.82
N ASP A 170 21.68 5.74 6.11
CA ASP A 170 21.80 4.30 5.89
C ASP A 170 20.70 3.50 6.63
N ARG A 171 19.46 3.59 6.17
CA ARG A 171 18.31 2.88 6.70
C ARG A 171 18.46 1.40 6.36
N LYS A 172 18.24 0.56 7.36
CA LYS A 172 18.29 -0.89 7.25
C LYS A 172 17.06 -1.48 7.93
N HIS A 173 16.38 -2.39 7.24
CA HIS A 173 15.33 -3.18 7.85
C HIS A 173 15.85 -3.88 9.11
N LEU A 174 14.98 -4.04 10.10
CA LEU A 174 15.22 -4.99 11.18
C LEU A 174 15.03 -6.42 10.66
N GLU A 175 15.55 -7.42 11.38
CA GLU A 175 15.44 -8.85 11.01
C GLU A 175 14.00 -9.36 11.16
N THR A 176 13.15 -8.98 10.20
CA THR A 176 11.70 -9.10 10.24
C THR A 176 11.17 -9.80 8.99
N THR A 177 10.09 -10.55 9.14
CA THR A 177 9.45 -11.30 8.06
C THR A 177 7.93 -11.14 8.12
N ILE A 178 7.33 -10.85 6.97
CA ILE A 178 5.88 -10.97 6.75
C ILE A 178 5.65 -12.16 5.82
N GLN A 179 4.75 -13.07 6.19
CA GLN A 179 4.33 -14.21 5.37
C GLN A 179 2.81 -14.17 5.23
N ILE A 180 2.33 -14.30 4.00
CA ILE A 180 0.91 -14.37 3.66
C ILE A 180 0.76 -15.58 2.74
N ASN A 181 0.19 -16.65 3.28
CA ASN A 181 0.08 -17.96 2.66
C ASN A 181 -1.40 -18.32 2.51
N ASN A 182 -1.77 -18.88 1.35
CA ASN A 182 -3.11 -19.41 1.09
C ASN A 182 -4.25 -18.42 1.40
N SER A 183 -4.01 -17.11 1.26
CA SER A 183 -4.90 -16.07 1.77
C SER A 183 -5.53 -15.26 0.65
N ASN A 184 -6.74 -14.75 0.89
CA ASN A 184 -7.48 -13.92 -0.06
C ASN A 184 -7.97 -12.65 0.63
N LEU A 185 -7.36 -11.52 0.26
CA LEU A 185 -7.67 -10.21 0.84
C LEU A 185 -8.30 -9.32 -0.24
N SER A 186 -9.53 -8.88 -0.03
CA SER A 186 -10.21 -7.91 -0.90
C SER A 186 -10.47 -6.62 -0.12
N ILE A 187 -9.71 -5.59 -0.45
CA ILE A 187 -9.74 -4.29 0.23
C ILE A 187 -10.40 -3.26 -0.69
N ASP A 188 -11.50 -2.65 -0.25
CA ASP A 188 -12.24 -1.62 -0.98
C ASP A 188 -12.16 -0.29 -0.24
N ASP A 189 -11.58 0.74 -0.87
CA ASP A 189 -11.32 2.09 -0.33
C ASP A 189 -10.42 2.17 0.92
N GLY A 190 -9.77 1.06 1.29
CA GLY A 190 -8.69 1.01 2.29
C GLY A 190 -7.29 1.19 1.69
N PHE A 191 -6.27 0.71 2.42
CA PHE A 191 -4.88 0.62 1.93
C PHE A 191 -4.17 -0.63 2.43
N LEU A 192 -3.05 -0.97 1.78
CA LEU A 192 -2.12 -2.01 2.19
C LEU A 192 -0.72 -1.42 2.42
N HIS A 193 -0.16 -1.63 3.61
CA HIS A 193 1.19 -1.25 3.98
C HIS A 193 1.95 -2.46 4.54
N LEU A 194 3.02 -2.85 3.85
CA LEU A 194 3.90 -3.95 4.24
C LEU A 194 5.34 -3.45 4.30
N MET A 195 5.94 -3.50 5.50
CA MET A 195 7.34 -3.14 5.70
C MET A 195 8.03 -4.19 6.57
N ALA A 196 8.97 -4.92 5.98
CA ALA A 196 9.80 -5.90 6.67
C ALA A 196 11.06 -6.20 5.84
N LYS A 197 12.07 -6.83 6.42
CA LYS A 197 13.24 -7.27 5.63
C LYS A 197 12.84 -8.27 4.56
N ASN A 198 12.02 -9.25 4.92
CA ASN A 198 11.49 -10.24 3.99
C ASN A 198 9.96 -10.17 3.95
N ILE A 199 9.38 -10.18 2.76
CA ILE A 199 7.94 -10.23 2.55
C ILE A 199 7.66 -11.39 1.60
N ARG A 200 6.78 -12.32 1.98
CA ARG A 200 6.51 -13.54 1.21
C ARG A 200 5.02 -13.72 1.06
N LEU A 201 4.57 -13.74 -0.19
CA LEU A 201 3.21 -14.11 -0.55
C LEU A 201 3.27 -15.44 -1.29
N LYS A 202 2.53 -16.43 -0.80
CA LYS A 202 2.45 -17.75 -1.42
C LYS A 202 1.00 -18.17 -1.60
N ASP A 203 0.64 -18.62 -2.79
CA ASP A 203 -0.71 -19.11 -3.11
C ASP A 203 -1.80 -18.12 -2.67
N SER A 204 -1.53 -16.82 -2.79
CA SER A 204 -2.35 -15.75 -2.20
C SER A 204 -2.76 -14.71 -3.23
N THR A 205 -3.95 -14.14 -3.05
CA THR A 205 -4.46 -13.06 -3.89
C THR A 205 -4.80 -11.85 -3.02
N ILE A 206 -4.34 -10.68 -3.43
CA ILE A 206 -4.71 -9.41 -2.83
C ILE A 206 -5.34 -8.54 -3.92
N ASN A 207 -6.61 -8.22 -3.73
CA ASN A 207 -7.35 -7.25 -4.52
C ASN A 207 -7.47 -5.97 -3.70
N LEU A 208 -7.13 -4.83 -4.31
CA LEU A 208 -7.37 -3.52 -3.72
C LEU A 208 -8.08 -2.64 -4.73
N ASN A 209 -9.31 -2.22 -4.40
CA ASN A 209 -10.07 -1.26 -5.19
C ASN A 209 -10.18 0.07 -4.44
N PHE A 210 -10.14 1.20 -5.14
CA PHE A 210 -10.43 2.51 -4.54
C PHE A 210 -11.10 3.47 -5.52
N ALA A 211 -12.22 4.07 -5.12
CA ALA A 211 -12.97 5.02 -5.92
C ALA A 211 -13.65 6.11 -5.08
N LYS A 212 -13.68 5.97 -3.75
CA LYS A 212 -14.35 6.92 -2.86
C LYS A 212 -13.72 8.31 -2.98
N ASN A 213 -14.59 9.29 -3.17
CA ASN A 213 -14.20 10.68 -3.27
C ASN A 213 -14.04 11.28 -1.87
N TRP A 214 -12.79 11.51 -1.50
CA TRP A 214 -12.40 12.05 -0.20
C TRP A 214 -12.10 13.55 -0.27
N LYS A 215 -12.90 14.31 -1.02
CA LYS A 215 -12.69 15.74 -1.30
C LYS A 215 -12.34 16.61 -0.08
N TYR A 216 -12.84 16.26 1.10
CA TYR A 216 -12.64 17.01 2.35
C TYR A 216 -11.63 16.35 3.32
N ASP A 217 -11.04 15.22 2.95
CA ASP A 217 -9.92 14.62 3.66
C ASP A 217 -8.62 15.02 2.95
N SER A 218 -7.85 15.90 3.59
CA SER A 218 -6.59 16.40 3.03
C SER A 218 -5.45 15.38 3.11
N GLU A 219 -5.57 14.34 3.95
CA GLU A 219 -4.45 13.48 4.30
C GLU A 219 -4.61 12.08 3.73
N PHE A 220 -5.72 11.39 4.01
CA PHE A 220 -5.92 10.00 3.56
C PHE A 220 -5.82 9.79 2.04
N PRO A 221 -6.26 10.71 1.18
CA PRO A 221 -6.15 10.54 -0.28
C PRO A 221 -4.72 10.63 -0.80
N THR A 222 -3.80 11.13 0.03
CA THR A 222 -2.43 11.45 -0.34
C THR A 222 -1.41 10.36 0.02
N ILE A 223 -1.82 9.34 0.77
CA ILE A 223 -0.98 8.18 1.12
C ILE A 223 -0.93 7.17 -0.05
N PRO A 224 0.09 6.29 -0.11
CA PRO A 224 0.09 5.19 -1.05
C PRO A 224 -1.11 4.26 -0.79
N LYS A 225 -1.81 3.81 -1.84
CA LYS A 225 -2.88 2.81 -1.69
C LYS A 225 -2.32 1.43 -1.42
N VAL A 226 -1.18 1.12 -2.04
CA VAL A 226 -0.32 0.00 -1.65
C VAL A 226 1.10 0.53 -1.45
N SER A 227 1.71 0.20 -0.33
CA SER A 227 3.14 0.41 -0.09
C SER A 227 3.80 -0.89 0.37
N ILE A 228 4.89 -1.25 -0.30
CA ILE A 228 5.69 -2.44 0.02
C ILE A 228 7.15 -2.01 0.12
N ASN A 229 7.79 -2.27 1.27
CA ASN A 229 9.20 -2.00 1.49
C ASN A 229 9.89 -3.24 2.09
N GLY A 230 10.67 -3.96 1.28
CA GLY A 230 11.37 -5.17 1.66
C GLY A 230 11.75 -6.07 0.49
N ASP A 231 12.52 -7.13 0.77
CA ASP A 231 12.79 -8.20 -0.19
C ASP A 231 11.54 -9.05 -0.33
N THR A 232 10.80 -8.82 -1.41
CA THR A 232 9.45 -9.33 -1.64
C THR A 232 9.46 -10.52 -2.60
N GLN A 233 8.90 -11.64 -2.17
CA GLN A 233 8.70 -12.82 -3.00
C GLN A 233 7.20 -13.06 -3.23
N LEU A 234 6.81 -13.19 -4.49
CA LEU A 234 5.50 -13.69 -4.91
C LEU A 234 5.68 -15.10 -5.47
N ASP A 235 5.00 -16.06 -4.90
CA ASP A 235 5.00 -17.46 -5.34
C ASP A 235 3.56 -17.89 -5.62
N ASN A 236 3.22 -18.10 -6.90
CA ASN A 236 1.85 -18.33 -7.36
C ASN A 236 0.85 -17.32 -6.72
N SER A 237 1.24 -16.04 -6.70
CA SER A 237 0.52 -15.00 -5.97
C SER A 237 0.23 -13.77 -6.84
N HIS A 238 -0.89 -13.11 -6.55
CA HIS A 238 -1.45 -12.08 -7.43
C HIS A 238 -1.83 -10.82 -6.65
N LEU A 239 -1.27 -9.69 -7.08
CA LEU A 239 -1.61 -8.34 -6.60
C LEU A 239 -2.43 -7.63 -7.68
N ASN A 240 -3.65 -7.24 -7.38
CA ASN A 240 -4.55 -6.55 -8.31
C ASN A 240 -5.06 -5.25 -7.69
N ILE A 241 -4.53 -4.13 -8.15
CA ILE A 241 -4.80 -2.79 -7.62
C ILE A 241 -5.56 -2.00 -8.68
N ARG A 242 -6.75 -1.50 -8.35
CA ARG A 242 -7.61 -0.76 -9.27
C ARG A 242 -8.14 0.46 -8.58
N GLY A 243 -7.93 1.64 -9.14
CA GLY A 243 -8.63 2.78 -8.60
C GLY A 243 -8.80 3.95 -9.54
N ALA A 244 -9.59 4.88 -9.05
CA ALA A 244 -9.89 6.13 -9.72
C ALA A 244 -8.72 7.12 -9.53
N LYS A 245 -9.01 8.29 -8.99
CA LYS A 245 -8.05 9.37 -8.80
C LYS A 245 -7.23 9.17 -7.52
N ILE A 246 -5.93 9.47 -7.60
CA ILE A 246 -5.06 9.65 -6.43
C ILE A 246 -4.84 11.15 -6.27
N ASP A 247 -5.12 11.69 -5.08
CA ASP A 247 -4.82 13.08 -4.82
C ASP A 247 -3.31 13.28 -4.64
N LYS A 248 -2.78 14.26 -5.36
CA LYS A 248 -1.36 14.40 -5.59
C LYS A 248 -0.74 15.16 -4.41
N LYS A 249 0.07 14.47 -3.63
CA LYS A 249 0.99 15.05 -2.64
C LYS A 249 2.38 14.53 -2.92
N PHE A 250 3.36 15.42 -2.79
CA PHE A 250 4.76 15.08 -3.00
C PHE A 250 5.17 13.92 -2.08
N GLY A 251 5.92 12.96 -2.61
CA GLY A 251 6.58 11.89 -1.86
C GLY A 251 5.70 10.71 -1.43
N THR A 252 4.38 10.85 -1.23
CA THR A 252 3.56 9.73 -0.70
C THR A 252 2.51 9.19 -1.67
N ALA A 253 2.05 9.97 -2.65
CA ALA A 253 0.92 9.57 -3.48
C ALA A 253 1.31 8.55 -4.56
N ALA A 254 0.79 7.31 -4.49
CA ALA A 254 0.88 6.32 -5.57
C ALA A 254 -0.17 5.22 -5.44
N GLY A 255 -0.53 4.58 -6.56
CA GLY A 255 -1.34 3.36 -6.54
C GLY A 255 -0.56 2.22 -5.88
N LEU A 256 0.68 2.03 -6.34
CA LEU A 256 1.70 1.19 -5.71
C LEU A 256 2.99 1.98 -5.51
N PHE A 257 3.46 2.07 -4.26
CA PHE A 257 4.82 2.50 -3.93
C PHE A 257 5.64 1.28 -3.52
N PHE A 258 6.72 0.99 -4.26
CA PHE A 258 7.58 -0.16 -4.00
C PHE A 258 9.02 0.26 -3.63
N VAL A 259 9.61 -0.44 -2.67
CA VAL A 259 11.02 -0.28 -2.28
C VAL A 259 11.61 -1.66 -2.00
N GLY A 260 12.73 -2.02 -2.64
CA GLY A 260 13.44 -3.29 -2.42
C GLY A 260 13.53 -4.17 -3.66
N ASP A 261 13.63 -5.48 -3.46
CA ASP A 261 13.66 -6.49 -4.52
C ASP A 261 12.29 -7.17 -4.67
N LEU A 262 11.84 -7.43 -5.89
CA LEU A 262 10.61 -8.16 -6.20
C LEU A 262 10.95 -9.41 -7.00
N LEU A 263 10.81 -10.57 -6.38
CA LEU A 263 10.98 -11.88 -6.99
C LEU A 263 9.61 -12.52 -7.27
N GLY A 264 9.29 -12.77 -8.53
CA GLY A 264 8.14 -13.59 -8.91
C GLY A 264 8.51 -15.03 -9.21
N LYS A 265 7.62 -15.96 -8.85
CA LYS A 265 7.70 -17.39 -9.15
C LYS A 265 6.34 -17.92 -9.57
N ASN A 266 6.33 -19.00 -10.33
CA ASN A 266 5.14 -19.81 -10.57
C ASN A 266 3.97 -18.97 -11.10
N LYS A 267 4.24 -18.13 -12.11
CA LYS A 267 3.25 -17.26 -12.77
C LYS A 267 2.59 -16.22 -11.87
N SER A 268 3.36 -15.67 -10.93
CA SER A 268 2.91 -14.56 -10.10
C SER A 268 2.64 -13.32 -10.94
N SER A 269 1.76 -12.43 -10.46
CA SER A 269 1.42 -11.23 -11.22
C SER A 269 1.15 -9.99 -10.37
N VAL A 270 1.47 -8.83 -10.94
CA VAL A 270 1.09 -7.52 -10.40
C VAL A 270 0.32 -6.75 -11.48
N PHE A 271 -0.93 -6.42 -11.20
CA PHE A 271 -1.76 -5.57 -12.04
C PHE A 271 -2.08 -4.29 -11.28
N ILE A 272 -1.82 -3.14 -11.89
CA ILE A 272 -2.16 -1.83 -11.31
C ILE A 272 -2.87 -0.97 -12.36
N LYS A 273 -4.04 -0.42 -12.00
CA LYS A 273 -4.77 0.59 -12.77
C LYS A 273 -5.02 1.82 -11.90
N THR A 274 -4.72 3.00 -12.43
CA THR A 274 -5.18 4.29 -11.87
C THR A 274 -5.75 5.19 -12.96
N ASP A 275 -6.70 6.04 -12.58
CA ASP A 275 -7.28 7.03 -13.50
C ASP A 275 -6.51 8.36 -13.49
N ASP A 276 -5.71 8.62 -12.45
CA ASP A 276 -4.90 9.83 -12.28
C ASP A 276 -3.68 9.54 -11.37
N GLY A 277 -2.68 10.43 -11.40
CA GLY A 277 -1.50 10.36 -10.52
C GLY A 277 -0.48 9.27 -10.90
N TYR A 278 0.35 8.87 -9.94
CA TYR A 278 1.32 7.77 -10.09
C TYR A 278 0.62 6.43 -9.97
N THR A 279 0.66 5.65 -11.04
CA THR A 279 0.19 4.26 -10.99
C THR A 279 1.16 3.43 -10.15
N VAL A 280 2.44 3.48 -10.53
CA VAL A 280 3.54 2.84 -9.81
C VAL A 280 4.65 3.85 -9.59
N ARG A 281 5.16 3.89 -8.36
CA ARG A 281 6.35 4.64 -7.98
C ARG A 281 7.32 3.72 -7.25
N THR A 282 8.61 3.87 -7.50
CA THR A 282 9.63 3.08 -6.81
C THR A 282 10.85 3.92 -6.48
N ASN A 283 11.65 3.46 -5.52
CA ASN A 283 12.94 4.07 -5.21
C ASN A 283 14.10 3.40 -5.98
N GLY A 284 15.16 4.15 -6.26
CA GLY A 284 16.05 3.91 -7.40
C GLY A 284 16.94 2.69 -7.34
N ASN A 285 17.00 1.89 -6.28
CA ASN A 285 17.81 0.66 -6.25
C ASN A 285 16.96 -0.61 -6.27
N SER A 286 15.77 -0.54 -6.88
CA SER A 286 14.83 -1.67 -6.90
C SER A 286 15.11 -2.60 -8.08
N ARG A 287 15.02 -3.90 -7.85
CA ARG A 287 15.11 -4.93 -8.88
C ARG A 287 13.84 -5.75 -8.88
N TRP A 288 13.22 -5.91 -10.03
CA TRP A 288 12.04 -6.76 -10.19
C TRP A 288 12.41 -7.86 -11.16
N HIS A 289 12.15 -9.12 -10.79
CA HIS A 289 12.54 -10.25 -11.61
C HIS A 289 11.76 -11.55 -11.39
N GLY A 290 11.70 -12.38 -12.45
CA GLY A 290 11.30 -13.78 -12.34
C GLY A 290 12.45 -14.65 -11.81
N GLU A 291 12.12 -15.76 -11.15
CA GLU A 291 13.11 -16.72 -10.65
C GLU A 291 13.87 -17.43 -11.77
N LYS A 292 13.15 -17.94 -12.77
CA LYS A 292 13.72 -18.75 -13.85
C LYS A 292 13.61 -18.05 -15.20
N ASP A 293 12.44 -17.52 -15.52
CA ASP A 293 12.16 -16.91 -16.82
C ASP A 293 11.05 -15.85 -16.75
N LYS A 294 10.71 -15.30 -17.91
CA LYS A 294 9.76 -14.20 -18.06
C LYS A 294 8.32 -14.54 -17.70
N ASP A 295 7.96 -15.83 -17.68
CA ASP A 295 6.61 -16.29 -17.36
C ASP A 295 6.37 -16.36 -15.84
N ASP A 296 7.44 -16.32 -15.03
CA ASP A 296 7.34 -16.34 -13.57
C ASP A 296 6.75 -15.06 -12.97
N LEU A 297 6.94 -13.92 -13.64
CA LEU A 297 6.44 -12.62 -13.19
C LEU A 297 5.85 -11.81 -14.34
N LYS A 298 4.53 -11.58 -14.26
CA LYS A 298 3.80 -10.67 -15.16
C LYS A 298 3.42 -9.38 -14.44
N VAL A 299 3.86 -8.26 -14.97
CA VAL A 299 3.49 -6.91 -14.49
C VAL A 299 2.71 -6.18 -15.56
N THR A 300 1.55 -5.62 -15.19
CA THR A 300 0.73 -4.80 -16.09
C THR A 300 0.31 -3.51 -15.39
N ILE A 301 0.62 -2.38 -16.02
CA ILE A 301 0.36 -1.04 -15.51
C ILE A 301 -0.56 -0.31 -16.49
N LEU A 302 -1.68 0.22 -16.01
CA LEU A 302 -2.64 1.00 -16.79
C LEU A 302 -2.85 2.36 -16.13
N ASN A 303 -2.45 3.44 -16.81
CA ASN A 303 -2.70 4.80 -16.36
C ASN A 303 -3.68 5.49 -17.30
N LEU A 304 -4.88 5.83 -16.85
CA LEU A 304 -5.87 6.54 -17.68
C LEU A 304 -5.76 8.07 -17.56
N GLY A 305 -4.69 8.58 -16.94
CA GLY A 305 -4.47 10.00 -16.75
C GLY A 305 -4.24 10.75 -18.06
N ASN A 306 -4.70 11.99 -18.09
CA ASN A 306 -4.48 12.90 -19.21
C ASN A 306 -3.04 13.43 -19.26
N SER A 307 -2.64 13.97 -20.42
CA SER A 307 -1.38 14.70 -20.57
C SER A 307 -1.27 15.87 -19.60
N TYR A 308 -0.04 16.20 -19.22
CA TYR A 308 0.26 17.43 -18.49
C TYR A 308 -0.24 18.67 -19.26
N ASP A 309 -0.91 19.58 -18.56
CA ASP A 309 -1.41 20.86 -19.09
C ASP A 309 -0.76 22.03 -18.32
N PRO A 310 0.26 22.70 -18.88
CA PRO A 310 0.92 23.83 -18.25
C PRO A 310 0.01 25.05 -18.01
N GLU A 311 -1.01 25.27 -18.85
CA GLU A 311 -1.89 26.44 -18.73
C GLU A 311 -2.78 26.34 -17.49
N LYS A 312 -3.11 25.12 -17.05
CA LYS A 312 -3.84 24.86 -15.79
C LYS A 312 -3.10 25.39 -14.56
N TYR A 313 -1.77 25.52 -14.61
CA TYR A 313 -0.93 25.93 -13.47
C TYR A 313 -0.36 27.35 -13.61
N LYS A 314 -0.67 28.05 -14.70
CA LYS A 314 -0.14 29.39 -15.03
C LYS A 314 -0.48 30.50 -14.02
N ASN A 315 -1.59 30.36 -13.29
CA ASN A 315 -2.05 31.32 -12.28
C ASN A 315 -1.94 30.77 -10.84
N GLY A 316 -1.23 29.66 -10.64
CA GLY A 316 -0.93 29.05 -9.34
C GLY A 316 0.57 28.75 -9.20
N VAL A 317 0.96 28.06 -8.13
CA VAL A 317 2.32 27.50 -8.05
C VAL A 317 2.37 26.29 -8.97
N ASP A 318 3.06 26.39 -10.11
CA ASP A 318 3.37 25.26 -10.98
C ASP A 318 4.44 24.39 -10.32
N ILE A 319 4.00 23.62 -9.32
CA ILE A 319 4.82 22.60 -8.67
C ILE A 319 5.09 21.41 -9.63
N THR A 320 4.43 21.31 -10.79
CA THR A 320 4.53 20.17 -11.71
C THR A 320 5.63 20.28 -12.77
N ALA A 321 6.06 21.50 -13.11
CA ALA A 321 7.09 21.74 -14.12
C ALA A 321 8.47 21.20 -13.69
N ASP A 322 8.88 21.51 -12.46
CA ASP A 322 10.17 21.07 -11.93
C ASP A 322 10.11 19.69 -11.27
N TYR A 323 8.91 19.25 -10.84
CA TYR A 323 8.69 18.00 -10.14
C TYR A 323 7.73 17.09 -10.96
N PRO A 324 8.25 16.24 -11.87
CA PRO A 324 7.43 15.34 -12.69
C PRO A 324 6.50 14.45 -11.84
N GLU A 325 6.88 14.13 -10.59
CA GLU A 325 6.30 14.49 -9.26
C GLU A 325 4.84 14.76 -8.98
N LEU A 326 4.22 15.55 -9.83
CA LEU A 326 2.83 15.97 -9.65
C LEU A 326 2.00 15.75 -10.94
N GLY A 327 2.57 15.03 -11.92
CA GLY A 327 1.97 14.62 -13.18
C GLY A 327 1.31 13.23 -13.12
N ASN A 328 0.66 12.84 -14.23
CA ASN A 328 0.12 11.49 -14.40
C ASN A 328 1.18 10.60 -15.04
N THR A 329 1.40 9.40 -14.51
CA THR A 329 2.42 8.49 -15.06
C THR A 329 2.09 7.04 -14.75
N GLY A 330 2.37 6.16 -15.72
CA GLY A 330 2.38 4.71 -15.49
C GLY A 330 3.45 4.33 -14.46
N PHE A 331 4.72 4.52 -14.78
CA PHE A 331 5.84 4.15 -13.93
C PHE A 331 6.79 5.32 -13.66
N SER A 332 7.03 5.66 -12.39
CA SER A 332 7.92 6.73 -11.97
C SER A 332 8.95 6.29 -10.93
N LEU A 333 10.02 7.09 -10.82
CA LEU A 333 11.14 6.88 -9.92
C LEU A 333 11.21 8.03 -8.91
N ALA A 334 11.42 7.72 -7.64
CA ALA A 334 11.79 8.70 -6.61
C ALA A 334 13.19 9.25 -6.89
N ALA A 335 13.44 10.52 -6.50
CA ALA A 335 14.63 11.29 -6.85
C ALA A 335 15.93 10.76 -6.21
N THR A 336 16.50 9.68 -6.76
CA THR A 336 17.76 9.09 -6.33
C THR A 336 18.66 8.77 -7.52
N LYS A 337 19.99 8.74 -7.33
CA LYS A 337 20.95 8.46 -8.41
C LYS A 337 21.00 6.99 -8.87
N ALA A 338 20.11 6.15 -8.34
CA ALA A 338 20.14 4.71 -8.54
C ALA A 338 19.24 4.31 -9.73
N LYS A 339 19.51 3.13 -10.31
CA LYS A 339 18.76 2.58 -11.45
C LYS A 339 17.88 1.40 -11.04
N VAL A 340 16.66 1.38 -11.58
CA VAL A 340 15.77 0.22 -11.44
C VAL A 340 16.11 -0.82 -12.50
N LEU A 341 16.15 -2.08 -12.10
CA LEU A 341 16.42 -3.22 -12.98
C LEU A 341 15.17 -4.10 -13.14
N PHE A 342 14.74 -4.30 -14.39
CA PHE A 342 13.76 -5.31 -14.76
C PHE A 342 14.47 -6.50 -15.41
N GLU A 343 14.33 -7.70 -14.84
CA GLU A 343 15.04 -8.88 -15.31
C GLU A 343 14.13 -10.11 -15.39
N ASN A 344 14.20 -10.93 -16.45
CA ASN A 344 13.41 -12.16 -16.56
C ASN A 344 11.91 -11.97 -16.22
N LEU A 345 11.25 -10.96 -16.79
CA LEU A 345 9.83 -10.71 -16.53
C LEU A 345 9.10 -10.15 -17.75
N SER A 346 7.77 -10.25 -17.76
CA SER A 346 6.91 -9.60 -18.74
C SER A 346 6.30 -8.32 -18.16
N LEU A 347 6.67 -7.15 -18.70
CA LEU A 347 6.16 -5.84 -18.27
C LEU A 347 5.40 -5.15 -19.41
N THR A 348 4.15 -4.78 -19.16
CA THR A 348 3.34 -3.99 -20.09
C THR A 348 2.83 -2.72 -19.42
N ILE A 349 3.08 -1.56 -20.03
CA ILE A 349 2.60 -0.27 -19.53
C ILE A 349 1.73 0.43 -20.58
N ILE A 350 0.48 0.73 -20.26
CA ILE A 350 -0.48 1.36 -21.17
C ILE A 350 -0.93 2.71 -20.59
N ALA A 351 -0.67 3.80 -21.31
CA ALA A 351 -1.08 5.15 -20.95
C ALA A 351 -1.80 5.84 -22.13
N PRO A 352 -3.11 5.62 -22.30
CA PRO A 352 -3.79 5.91 -23.56
C PRO A 352 -4.24 7.38 -23.73
N ASN A 353 -4.29 8.14 -22.64
CA ASN A 353 -4.92 9.48 -22.61
C ASN A 353 -3.92 10.64 -22.60
N GLY A 354 -2.63 10.35 -22.80
CA GLY A 354 -1.58 11.37 -22.94
C GLY A 354 -0.64 11.50 -21.75
N ALA A 355 -0.92 10.84 -20.63
CA ALA A 355 0.11 10.59 -19.62
C ALA A 355 1.27 9.77 -20.22
N PRO A 356 2.52 10.00 -19.78
CA PRO A 356 3.62 9.11 -20.12
C PRO A 356 3.44 7.72 -19.50
N ALA A 357 3.82 6.69 -20.26
CA ALA A 357 3.90 5.33 -19.75
C ALA A 357 4.95 5.24 -18.64
N TYR A 358 6.09 5.91 -18.81
CA TYR A 358 7.16 5.91 -17.81
C TYR A 358 7.98 7.21 -17.84
N TYR A 359 8.63 7.53 -16.72
CA TYR A 359 9.67 8.55 -16.63
C TYR A 359 11.02 7.95 -16.31
N SER A 360 12.04 8.37 -17.06
CA SER A 360 13.43 8.00 -16.80
C SER A 360 14.40 9.05 -17.34
N SER A 361 15.45 9.36 -16.58
CA SER A 361 16.47 10.33 -16.93
C SER A 361 17.87 9.72 -16.83
N LYS A 362 18.92 10.52 -17.10
CA LYS A 362 20.31 10.05 -16.96
C LYS A 362 20.65 9.66 -15.51
N ASP A 363 20.10 10.39 -14.55
CA ASP A 363 20.32 10.16 -13.12
C ASP A 363 19.24 9.25 -12.50
N LEU A 364 18.12 9.04 -13.21
CA LEU A 364 16.99 8.19 -12.82
C LEU A 364 16.76 7.12 -13.90
N GLY A 365 17.60 6.09 -13.92
CA GLY A 365 17.62 5.12 -15.03
C GLY A 365 16.70 3.93 -14.83
N ILE A 366 16.18 3.43 -15.95
CA ILE A 366 15.56 2.10 -16.05
C ILE A 366 16.48 1.21 -16.89
N GLU A 367 16.75 0.00 -16.40
CA GLU A 367 17.52 -1.03 -17.10
C GLU A 367 16.67 -2.29 -17.28
N THR A 368 16.88 -2.98 -18.40
CA THR A 368 16.19 -4.23 -18.74
C THR A 368 17.20 -5.32 -19.10
N LYS A 369 17.00 -6.54 -18.59
CA LYS A 369 17.81 -7.73 -18.91
C LYS A 369 16.91 -8.94 -19.13
N ASN A 370 16.86 -9.46 -20.35
CA ASN A 370 15.95 -10.57 -20.67
C ASN A 370 14.50 -10.32 -20.17
N ALA A 371 14.01 -9.08 -20.31
CA ALA A 371 12.64 -8.72 -19.95
C ALA A 371 11.83 -8.39 -21.21
N ASP A 372 10.57 -8.79 -21.25
CA ASP A 372 9.63 -8.36 -22.28
C ASP A 372 8.99 -7.04 -21.86
N PHE A 373 9.73 -5.96 -22.00
CA PHE A 373 9.26 -4.60 -21.72
C PHE A 373 8.50 -4.05 -22.93
N SER A 374 7.20 -3.85 -22.78
CA SER A 374 6.35 -3.23 -23.79
C SER A 374 5.55 -2.05 -23.25
N TYR A 375 5.32 -1.03 -24.08
CA TYR A 375 4.57 0.14 -23.64
C TYR A 375 3.75 0.78 -24.75
N TYR A 376 2.64 1.42 -24.38
CA TYR A 376 1.85 2.31 -25.24
C TYR A 376 1.68 3.67 -24.55
N GLU A 377 2.02 4.74 -25.25
CA GLU A 377 1.73 6.12 -24.86
C GLU A 377 1.52 6.98 -26.12
N ARG A 378 0.70 8.03 -25.99
CA ARG A 378 0.60 9.07 -27.03
C ARG A 378 1.92 9.85 -27.12
N PRO A 379 2.20 10.55 -28.24
CA PRO A 379 3.35 11.44 -28.34
C PRO A 379 3.41 12.42 -27.16
N ARG A 380 4.57 12.52 -26.51
CA ARG A 380 4.75 13.38 -25.33
C ARG A 380 4.74 14.85 -25.74
N THR A 381 3.91 15.65 -25.05
CA THR A 381 3.86 17.11 -25.21
C THR A 381 4.87 17.85 -24.31
N TYR A 382 5.43 17.16 -23.31
CA TYR A 382 6.36 17.72 -22.32
C TYR A 382 7.46 16.70 -21.95
N LYS A 383 8.65 17.17 -21.53
CA LYS A 383 9.80 16.34 -21.08
C LYS A 383 10.12 15.14 -21.99
N GLN A 384 10.19 15.38 -23.30
CA GLN A 384 10.46 14.35 -24.32
C GLN A 384 11.80 13.62 -24.14
N GLN A 385 12.76 14.26 -23.48
CA GLN A 385 14.09 13.70 -23.22
C GLN A 385 14.12 12.73 -22.02
N GLU A 386 13.07 12.69 -21.19
CA GLU A 386 12.96 11.84 -20.00
C GLU A 386 12.29 10.49 -20.31
N ALA A 387 12.79 9.81 -21.34
CA ALA A 387 12.25 8.56 -21.87
C ALA A 387 13.33 7.48 -22.11
N ASN A 388 14.52 7.63 -21.53
CA ASN A 388 15.67 6.77 -21.82
C ASN A 388 15.63 5.46 -21.02
N ILE A 389 15.63 4.32 -21.71
CA ILE A 389 15.75 2.99 -21.09
C ILE A 389 17.02 2.32 -21.60
N THR A 390 17.78 1.70 -20.70
CA THR A 390 18.93 0.85 -21.06
C THR A 390 18.44 -0.58 -21.31
N GLY A 391 18.69 -1.12 -22.50
CA GLY A 391 18.26 -2.45 -22.91
C GLY A 391 17.12 -2.44 -23.93
N THR A 392 16.46 -3.59 -24.13
CA THR A 392 15.46 -3.76 -25.20
C THR A 392 14.06 -3.45 -24.70
N THR A 393 13.35 -2.58 -25.43
CA THR A 393 11.95 -2.28 -25.20
C THR A 393 11.17 -2.31 -26.50
N LYS A 394 9.85 -2.53 -26.41
CA LYS A 394 8.93 -2.53 -27.55
C LYS A 394 7.82 -1.52 -27.34
N ARG A 395 7.86 -0.42 -28.09
CA ARG A 395 6.69 0.46 -28.21
C ARG A 395 5.61 -0.27 -29.01
N LEU A 396 4.40 -0.33 -28.46
CA LEU A 396 3.24 -0.93 -29.09
C LEU A 396 2.64 0.06 -30.09
N ASN A 397 2.51 -0.36 -31.34
CA ASN A 397 1.83 0.41 -32.38
C ASN A 397 0.38 -0.06 -32.46
N LEU A 398 -0.49 0.57 -31.67
CA LEU A 398 -1.92 0.25 -31.59
C LEU A 398 -2.74 1.39 -32.18
N SER A 399 -3.72 1.06 -33.02
CA SER A 399 -4.77 2.01 -33.42
C SER A 399 -5.68 2.35 -32.24
N ASP A 400 -6.39 3.48 -32.28
CA ASP A 400 -7.31 3.89 -31.22
C ASP A 400 -8.36 2.80 -30.89
N LYS A 401 -8.83 2.07 -31.90
CA LYS A 401 -9.74 0.92 -31.72
C LYS A 401 -9.09 -0.24 -30.96
N GLN A 402 -7.82 -0.54 -31.22
CA GLN A 402 -7.09 -1.59 -30.50
C GLN A 402 -6.79 -1.15 -29.07
N VAL A 403 -6.48 0.12 -28.85
CA VAL A 403 -6.26 0.70 -27.52
C VAL A 403 -7.54 0.61 -26.69
N ALA A 404 -8.68 1.04 -27.24
CA ALA A 404 -9.98 0.96 -26.55
C ALA A 404 -10.29 -0.48 -26.12
N ARG A 405 -10.18 -1.46 -27.04
CA ARG A 405 -10.38 -2.88 -26.72
C ARG A 405 -9.43 -3.41 -25.65
N LEU A 406 -8.17 -2.98 -25.68
CA LEU A 406 -7.18 -3.37 -24.67
C LEU A 406 -7.54 -2.77 -23.31
N VAL A 407 -7.91 -1.49 -23.26
CA VAL A 407 -8.33 -0.81 -22.03
C VAL A 407 -9.57 -1.45 -21.44
N ASP A 408 -10.59 -1.75 -22.26
CA ASP A 408 -11.81 -2.44 -21.81
C ASP A 408 -11.47 -3.81 -21.21
N SER A 409 -10.66 -4.60 -21.92
CA SER A 409 -10.22 -5.92 -21.46
C SER A 409 -9.43 -5.86 -20.16
N LEU A 410 -8.50 -4.90 -20.02
CA LEU A 410 -7.69 -4.73 -18.80
C LEU A 410 -8.52 -4.18 -17.64
N SER A 411 -9.52 -3.34 -17.93
CA SER A 411 -10.45 -2.77 -16.95
C SER A 411 -11.52 -3.77 -16.50
N GLY A 412 -11.62 -4.94 -17.15
CA GLY A 412 -12.61 -5.97 -16.83
C GLY A 412 -13.99 -5.69 -17.44
N VAL A 413 -14.08 -4.76 -18.40
CA VAL A 413 -15.30 -4.49 -19.16
C VAL A 413 -15.43 -5.55 -20.25
N GLN A 414 -16.55 -6.28 -20.29
CA GLN A 414 -16.82 -7.21 -21.38
C GLN A 414 -16.79 -6.46 -22.72
N ALA A 415 -16.09 -6.99 -23.71
CA ALA A 415 -16.01 -6.40 -25.05
C ALA A 415 -17.43 -6.27 -25.64
N THR A 416 -18.01 -5.09 -25.56
CA THR A 416 -19.29 -4.82 -26.22
C THR A 416 -19.01 -4.70 -27.71
N ASN A 417 -19.68 -5.52 -28.51
CA ASN A 417 -19.68 -5.42 -29.98
C ASN A 417 -20.46 -4.17 -30.41
N LEU A 418 -19.97 -2.98 -30.08
CA LEU A 418 -20.53 -1.73 -30.57
C LEU A 418 -20.08 -1.56 -32.04
N SER A 419 -21.06 -1.56 -32.95
CA SER A 419 -20.84 -1.36 -34.38
C SER A 419 -20.40 0.07 -34.67
N THR A 420 -19.78 0.27 -35.84
CA THR A 420 -19.13 1.51 -36.29
C THR A 420 -19.99 2.78 -36.27
N ASP A 421 -21.31 2.64 -36.17
CA ASP A 421 -22.24 3.78 -36.14
C ASP A 421 -22.59 4.23 -34.72
N GLN A 422 -22.24 3.46 -33.68
CA GLN A 422 -22.50 3.82 -32.27
C GLN A 422 -21.30 4.52 -31.60
N SER A 423 -20.10 4.44 -32.17
CA SER A 423 -18.90 5.11 -31.63
C SER A 423 -18.92 6.64 -31.71
N GLN A 424 -19.80 7.23 -32.53
CA GLN A 424 -19.97 8.69 -32.58
C GLN A 424 -20.95 9.22 -31.52
N GLN A 425 -21.84 8.38 -30.98
CA GLN A 425 -22.75 8.75 -29.89
C GLN A 425 -22.16 8.50 -28.48
N SER A 426 -21.09 7.70 -28.35
CA SER A 426 -20.47 7.44 -27.04
C SER A 426 -19.60 8.60 -26.52
N ALA A 427 -19.16 9.52 -27.39
CA ALA A 427 -18.43 10.72 -26.98
C ALA A 427 -19.32 11.72 -26.23
N GLU A 428 -20.62 11.77 -26.54
CA GLU A 428 -21.61 12.57 -25.81
C GLU A 428 -22.15 11.83 -24.57
N ASN A 429 -22.26 10.50 -24.61
CA ASN A 429 -22.71 9.70 -23.46
C ASN A 429 -21.65 9.49 -22.36
N GLN A 430 -20.36 9.77 -22.63
CA GLN A 430 -19.33 9.83 -21.58
C GLN A 430 -19.54 11.00 -20.60
N ALA A 431 -20.35 11.99 -20.96
CA ALA A 431 -20.76 13.06 -20.05
C ALA A 431 -21.98 12.68 -19.18
N THR A 432 -22.63 11.53 -19.41
CA THR A 432 -23.89 11.15 -18.74
C THR A 432 -23.80 9.83 -17.96
N LEU A 433 -22.72 9.06 -18.11
CA LEU A 433 -22.45 7.86 -17.31
C LEU A 433 -21.58 8.13 -16.07
N SER A 434 -21.38 9.41 -15.72
CA SER A 434 -20.68 9.89 -14.53
C SER A 434 -21.61 10.33 -13.39
N SER A 435 -22.89 9.96 -13.43
CA SER A 435 -23.84 10.21 -12.36
C SER A 435 -24.61 8.94 -12.00
N GLU A 436 -24.43 8.52 -10.75
CA GLU A 436 -25.37 7.67 -9.99
C GLU A 436 -25.57 6.23 -10.48
N LEU A 437 -24.61 5.37 -10.16
CA LEU A 437 -24.92 4.04 -9.62
C LEU A 437 -24.27 3.93 -8.24
N ALA A 438 -24.82 4.69 -7.30
CA ALA A 438 -24.63 4.41 -5.89
C ALA A 438 -25.33 3.09 -5.59
N LEU A 439 -24.58 1.98 -5.59
CA LEU A 439 -24.95 0.84 -4.78
C LEU A 439 -24.83 1.30 -3.32
N GLN A 440 -25.91 1.87 -2.79
CA GLN A 440 -26.10 2.02 -1.35
C GLN A 440 -26.13 0.62 -0.74
N SER A 441 -24.96 0.11 -0.35
CA SER A 441 -24.91 -0.92 0.68
C SER A 441 -25.22 -0.24 2.00
N VAL A 442 -26.51 -0.22 2.36
CA VAL A 442 -26.90 0.00 3.76
C VAL A 442 -26.51 -1.26 4.52
N GLU A 443 -25.25 -1.34 4.93
CA GLU A 443 -24.84 -2.31 5.94
C GLU A 443 -25.25 -1.73 7.29
N ASN A 444 -26.43 -2.17 7.74
CA ASN A 444 -26.83 -1.96 9.12
C ASN A 444 -25.82 -2.65 10.05
N GLU A 445 -25.36 -1.90 11.04
CA GLU A 445 -24.58 -2.35 12.19
C GLU A 445 -25.21 -3.62 12.77
N LYS A 446 -24.44 -4.71 12.84
CA LYS A 446 -24.87 -5.99 13.42
C LYS A 446 -24.01 -6.33 14.64
N ASP A 447 -24.62 -7.06 15.57
CA ASP A 447 -24.05 -7.48 16.83
C ASP A 447 -22.65 -8.11 16.67
N VAL A 448 -21.68 -7.58 17.42
CA VAL A 448 -20.30 -8.06 17.45
C VAL A 448 -20.15 -9.20 18.47
N HIS A 449 -19.59 -10.32 18.01
CA HIS A 449 -19.23 -11.45 18.85
C HIS A 449 -17.70 -11.63 18.87
N VAL A 450 -17.12 -11.76 20.06
CA VAL A 450 -15.72 -12.18 20.23
C VAL A 450 -15.67 -13.44 21.06
N GLN A 451 -15.00 -14.46 20.52
CA GLN A 451 -14.67 -15.68 21.24
C GLN A 451 -13.26 -15.53 21.83
N VAL A 452 -13.15 -15.58 23.15
CA VAL A 452 -11.87 -15.52 23.85
C VAL A 452 -11.56 -16.90 24.42
N CYS A 453 -10.44 -17.48 24.00
CA CYS A 453 -9.93 -18.75 24.51
C CYS A 453 -8.63 -18.50 25.27
N ILE A 454 -8.56 -19.02 26.50
CA ILE A 454 -7.35 -19.06 27.33
C ILE A 454 -6.94 -20.52 27.41
N ASP A 455 -5.65 -20.83 27.22
CA ASP A 455 -5.15 -22.20 27.27
C ASP A 455 -5.52 -22.89 28.60
N GLY A 456 -6.28 -23.98 28.51
CA GLY A 456 -6.73 -24.77 29.65
C GLY A 456 -8.14 -24.42 30.19
N GLU A 457 -8.84 -23.44 29.63
CA GLU A 457 -10.21 -23.07 30.00
C GLU A 457 -11.20 -23.19 28.83
N GLU A 458 -12.51 -23.31 29.13
CA GLU A 458 -13.56 -23.26 28.12
C GLU A 458 -13.63 -21.86 27.48
N CYS A 459 -13.59 -21.80 26.14
CA CYS A 459 -13.73 -20.57 25.38
C CYS A 459 -15.05 -19.88 25.73
N LYS A 460 -14.99 -18.58 26.10
CA LYS A 460 -16.18 -17.79 26.44
C LYS A 460 -16.56 -16.89 25.27
N ASN A 461 -17.82 -16.99 24.87
CA ASN A 461 -18.44 -16.03 23.96
C ASN A 461 -18.83 -14.79 24.77
N VAL A 462 -18.18 -13.66 24.47
CA VAL A 462 -18.53 -12.37 25.07
C VAL A 462 -19.42 -11.62 24.08
N ASN A 463 -20.68 -11.41 24.46
CA ASN A 463 -21.57 -10.50 23.73
C ASN A 463 -21.22 -9.06 24.14
N LEU A 464 -20.78 -8.25 23.17
CA LEU A 464 -20.35 -6.87 23.46
C LEU A 464 -21.45 -5.82 23.25
N GLY A 465 -22.62 -6.20 22.72
CA GLY A 465 -23.87 -5.46 22.88
C GLY A 465 -24.03 -4.15 22.11
N ASN A 466 -25.31 -3.77 21.92
CA ASN A 466 -25.83 -2.78 20.98
C ASN A 466 -25.74 -1.28 21.40
N GLN A 467 -24.95 -0.91 22.41
CA GLN A 467 -24.80 0.50 22.81
C GLN A 467 -23.41 0.79 23.38
N HIS A 468 -22.68 1.71 22.75
CA HIS A 468 -21.59 2.50 23.36
C HIS A 468 -20.43 1.73 24.04
N SER A 469 -19.85 0.70 23.41
CA SER A 469 -18.69 0.02 24.01
C SER A 469 -17.35 0.40 23.37
N GLU A 470 -16.62 1.32 24.00
CA GLU A 470 -15.15 1.27 24.06
C GLU A 470 -14.78 0.02 24.88
N ALA A 471 -14.48 -1.09 24.22
CA ALA A 471 -14.09 -2.33 24.88
C ALA A 471 -12.58 -2.52 24.76
N THR A 472 -11.82 -2.28 25.83
CA THR A 472 -10.37 -2.58 25.88
C THR A 472 -10.18 -4.02 26.35
N VAL A 473 -9.72 -4.91 25.46
CA VAL A 473 -9.36 -6.29 25.82
C VAL A 473 -7.89 -6.33 26.22
N ASN A 474 -7.61 -6.26 27.52
CA ASN A 474 -6.26 -6.48 28.05
C ASN A 474 -6.02 -7.98 28.23
N VAL A 475 -5.12 -8.57 27.42
CA VAL A 475 -4.64 -9.94 27.63
C VAL A 475 -3.47 -9.89 28.61
N GLY A 476 -3.69 -10.35 29.84
CA GLY A 476 -2.67 -10.45 30.88
C GLY A 476 -1.70 -11.61 30.63
N GLU A 477 -0.48 -11.46 31.14
CA GLU A 477 0.70 -12.35 31.08
C GLU A 477 0.64 -13.51 30.06
N ILE A 478 1.23 -13.25 28.90
CA ILE A 478 1.63 -14.26 27.91
C ILE A 478 2.86 -14.97 28.49
N GLN A 479 2.76 -16.28 28.77
CA GLN A 479 3.91 -17.09 29.19
C GLN A 479 4.97 -17.21 28.09
#